data_AF-L9XVR4-F1
#
_entry.id   AF-L9XVR4-F1
#
_cell.length_a   1.000
_cell.length_b   1.000
_cell.length_c   1.000
_cell.angle_alpha   90.00
_cell.angle_beta   90.00
_cell.angle_gamma   90.00
#
_symmetry.space_group_name_H-M   'P 1'
#
loop_
_entity.id
_entity.type
_entity.pdbx_description
1 polymer ?
#
loop_
_entity_poly.entity_id
_entity_poly.type
_entity_poly.pdbx_seq_one_letter_code
_entity_poly.pdbx_strand_id
1 'polypeptide(L)'
;MEVRRTVPVKLVVPDEYHDDLHETAEQFLYCANEASDYCWDNTDYEDCVTSNAKARDALYDRLREETDLTANLVQEAIRRAVHAVDSGVDRWKKGKRTNKPEFTSWSMVYGLC
;
A
#
# COMPACT_ATOMS: atom_id res chain seq x y z
N MET A 1 15.75 14.60 19.66
CA MET A 1 15.22 15.17 18.41
C MET A 1 15.94 14.47 17.27
N GLU A 2 15.31 13.49 16.64
CA GLU A 2 15.91 12.78 15.49
C GLU A 2 15.73 13.64 14.24
N VAL A 3 16.83 13.92 13.54
CA VAL A 3 16.82 14.74 12.32
C VAL A 3 16.74 13.81 11.13
N ARG A 4 15.58 13.73 10.47
CA ARG A 4 15.46 13.09 9.15
C ARG A 4 15.82 14.09 8.05
N ARG A 5 16.75 13.71 7.17
CA ARG A 5 17.15 14.49 5.99
C ARG A 5 16.74 13.72 4.74
N THR A 6 16.00 14.37 3.85
CA THR A 6 15.59 13.80 2.56
C THR A 6 16.33 14.53 1.44
N VAL A 7 16.98 13.79 0.54
CA VAL A 7 17.66 14.33 -0.63
C VAL A 7 16.98 13.78 -1.88
N PRO A 8 16.40 14.62 -2.76
CA PRO A 8 15.86 14.16 -4.02
C PRO A 8 17.01 13.80 -4.97
N VAL A 9 16.99 12.58 -5.49
CA VAL A 9 17.93 12.11 -6.52
C VAL A 9 17.12 11.79 -7.76
N LYS A 10 17.51 12.35 -8.92
CA LYS A 10 16.90 11.98 -10.19
C LYS A 10 17.38 10.59 -10.57
N LEU A 11 16.43 9.66 -10.69
CA LEU A 11 16.70 8.35 -11.27
C LEU A 11 16.77 8.51 -12.78
N VAL A 12 17.90 8.16 -13.39
CA VAL A 12 18.03 8.08 -14.85
C VAL A 12 17.80 6.63 -15.24
N VAL A 13 16.65 6.36 -15.85
CA VAL A 13 16.24 5.02 -16.30
C VAL A 13 16.47 4.97 -17.81
N PRO A 14 17.28 4.04 -18.33
CA PRO A 14 17.37 3.81 -19.77
C PRO A 14 15.99 3.45 -20.35
N ASP A 15 15.70 3.87 -21.59
CA ASP A 15 14.39 3.68 -22.21
C ASP A 15 13.94 2.21 -22.20
N GLU A 16 14.87 1.26 -22.33
CA GLU A 16 14.60 -0.18 -22.30
C GLU A 16 14.04 -0.72 -20.97
N TYR A 17 14.28 -0.04 -19.84
CA TYR A 17 13.78 -0.44 -18.51
C TYR A 17 12.61 0.43 -18.04
N HIS A 18 12.13 1.35 -18.88
CA HIS A 18 11.06 2.26 -18.49
C HIS A 18 9.73 1.52 -18.33
N ASP A 19 9.48 0.53 -19.18
CA ASP A 19 8.30 -0.32 -19.12
C ASP A 19 8.32 -1.22 -17.87
N ASP A 20 9.46 -1.86 -17.56
CA ASP A 20 9.63 -2.68 -16.35
C ASP A 20 9.34 -1.89 -15.06
N LEU A 21 9.80 -0.62 -15.01
CA LEU A 21 9.55 0.26 -13.87
C LEU A 21 8.06 0.61 -13.73
N HIS A 22 7.38 0.88 -14.85
CA HIS A 22 5.94 1.15 -14.85
C HIS A 22 5.14 -0.08 -14.45
N GLU A 23 5.47 -1.26 -14.98
CA GLU A 23 4.82 -2.51 -14.62
C GLU A 23 4.96 -2.81 -13.13
N THR A 24 6.16 -2.63 -12.56
CA THR A 24 6.37 -2.77 -11.11
C THR A 24 5.47 -1.82 -10.31
N ALA A 25 5.32 -0.57 -10.76
CA ALA A 25 4.45 0.41 -10.11
C ALA A 25 2.98 0.02 -10.20
N GLU A 26 2.54 -0.48 -11.35
CA GLU A 26 1.17 -0.95 -11.58
C GLU A 26 0.83 -2.16 -10.69
N GLN A 27 1.71 -3.17 -10.65
CA GLN A 27 1.54 -4.33 -9.77
C GLN A 27 1.55 -3.92 -8.28
N PHE A 28 2.38 -2.95 -7.89
CA PHE A 28 2.37 -2.42 -6.52
C PHE A 28 1.04 -1.75 -6.17
N LEU A 29 0.50 -0.94 -7.08
CA LEU A 29 -0.81 -0.30 -6.91
C LEU A 29 -1.94 -1.33 -6.87
N TYR A 30 -1.86 -2.39 -7.69
CA TYR A 30 -2.80 -3.51 -7.65
C TYR A 30 -2.85 -4.13 -6.24
N CYS A 31 -1.70 -4.55 -5.70
CA CYS A 31 -1.61 -5.11 -4.34
C CYS A 31 -2.14 -4.14 -3.26
N ALA A 32 -1.83 -2.84 -3.37
CA ALA A 32 -2.28 -1.85 -2.39
C ALA A 32 -3.80 -1.63 -2.45
N ASN A 33 -4.40 -1.65 -3.63
CA ASN A 33 -5.86 -1.51 -3.78
C ASN A 33 -6.60 -2.78 -3.38
N GLU A 34 -6.11 -3.99 -3.73
CA GLU A 34 -6.66 -5.25 -3.22
C GLU A 34 -6.66 -5.30 -1.68
N ALA A 35 -5.57 -4.83 -1.06
CA ALA A 35 -5.49 -4.74 0.39
C ALA A 35 -6.44 -3.67 0.96
N SER A 36 -6.65 -2.55 0.26
CA SER A 36 -7.63 -1.53 0.65
C SER A 36 -9.05 -2.09 0.64
N ASP A 37 -9.38 -2.85 -0.41
CA ASP A 37 -10.68 -3.49 -0.61
C ASP A 37 -10.97 -4.53 0.46
N TYR A 38 -9.99 -5.35 0.80
CA TYR A 38 -10.11 -6.31 1.90
C TYR A 38 -10.24 -5.63 3.27
N CYS A 39 -9.50 -4.55 3.50
CA CYS A 39 -9.39 -3.94 4.83
C CYS A 39 -10.52 -2.96 5.17
N TRP A 40 -11.23 -2.43 4.17
CA TRP A 40 -12.24 -1.39 4.38
C TRP A 40 -13.66 -1.96 4.38
N ASP A 41 -14.41 -1.72 5.44
CA ASP A 41 -15.85 -1.92 5.48
C ASP A 41 -16.59 -0.59 5.24
N ASN A 42 -17.69 -0.63 4.48
CA ASN A 42 -18.46 0.58 4.12
C ASN A 42 -19.60 0.89 5.10
N THR A 43 -19.88 -0.01 6.04
CA THR A 43 -21.02 0.05 6.95
C THR A 43 -20.58 0.45 8.35
N ASP A 44 -19.52 -0.19 8.86
CA ASP A 44 -19.01 0.02 10.22
C ASP A 44 -17.48 0.09 10.25
N TYR A 45 -16.94 1.11 10.93
CA TYR A 45 -15.51 1.26 11.11
C TYR A 45 -14.90 0.20 12.04
N GLU A 46 -15.72 -0.45 12.88
CA GLU A 46 -15.27 -1.54 13.77
C GLU A 46 -14.94 -2.82 12.98
N ASP A 47 -15.56 -3.00 11.81
CA ASP A 47 -15.33 -4.15 10.93
C ASP A 47 -14.12 -3.96 9.99
N CYS A 48 -13.57 -2.75 9.90
CA CYS A 48 -12.34 -2.48 9.15
C CYS A 48 -11.13 -3.24 9.73
N VAL A 49 -10.31 -3.83 8.87
CA VAL A 49 -9.05 -4.49 9.26
C VAL A 49 -7.92 -3.47 9.32
N THR A 50 -7.52 -3.08 10.53
CA THR A 50 -6.37 -2.16 10.76
C THR A 50 -5.10 -2.87 11.23
N SER A 51 -5.14 -4.20 11.38
CA SER A 51 -3.97 -5.01 11.75
C SER A 51 -3.18 -5.44 10.52
N ASN A 52 -1.92 -5.01 10.43
CA ASN A 52 -1.03 -5.39 9.34
C ASN A 52 -0.76 -6.90 9.28
N ALA A 53 -0.61 -7.56 10.43
CA ALA A 53 -0.42 -9.00 10.50
C ALA A 53 -1.64 -9.74 9.90
N LYS A 54 -2.86 -9.37 10.34
CA LYS A 54 -4.11 -9.97 9.85
C LYS A 54 -4.27 -9.78 8.33
N ALA A 55 -3.99 -8.59 7.81
CA ALA A 55 -4.07 -8.32 6.37
C ALA A 55 -3.03 -9.13 5.57
N ARG A 56 -1.79 -9.24 6.08
CA ARG A 56 -0.74 -10.03 5.43
C ARG A 56 -1.06 -11.51 5.42
N ASP A 57 -1.50 -12.06 6.53
CA ASP A 57 -1.89 -13.48 6.62
C ASP A 57 -3.03 -13.82 5.65
N ALA A 58 -3.93 -12.86 5.38
CA ALA A 58 -5.05 -13.07 4.47
C ALA A 58 -4.68 -12.90 2.98
N LEU A 59 -3.70 -12.04 2.65
CA LEU A 59 -3.51 -11.56 1.27
C LEU A 59 -2.15 -11.92 0.66
N TYR A 60 -1.11 -12.11 1.48
CA TYR A 60 0.26 -12.17 0.98
C TYR A 60 0.48 -13.29 -0.04
N ASP A 61 0.06 -14.53 0.27
CA ASP A 61 0.32 -15.68 -0.60
C ASP A 61 -0.35 -15.50 -1.97
N ARG A 62 -1.63 -15.11 -1.99
CA ARG A 62 -2.38 -14.81 -3.23
C ARG A 62 -1.71 -13.70 -4.04
N LEU A 63 -1.44 -12.55 -3.41
CA LEU A 63 -0.86 -11.40 -4.12
C LEU A 63 0.57 -11.69 -4.61
N ARG A 64 1.31 -12.55 -3.89
CA ARG A 64 2.65 -12.99 -4.30
C ARG A 64 2.59 -13.92 -5.51
N GLU A 65 1.54 -14.73 -5.65
CA GLU A 65 1.30 -15.60 -6.81
C GLU A 65 0.79 -14.82 -8.04
N GLU A 66 0.00 -13.78 -7.81
CA GLU A 66 -0.59 -12.95 -8.88
C GLU A 66 0.36 -11.90 -9.47
N THR A 67 1.55 -11.69 -8.87
CA THR A 67 2.48 -10.64 -9.28
C THR A 67 3.94 -11.12 -9.38
N ASP A 68 4.74 -10.42 -10.18
CA ASP A 68 6.18 -10.64 -10.29
C ASP A 68 6.99 -9.87 -9.23
N LEU A 69 6.30 -9.22 -8.30
CA LEU A 69 6.90 -8.43 -7.25
C LEU A 69 7.74 -9.29 -6.29
N THR A 70 8.81 -8.67 -5.79
CA THR A 70 9.54 -9.24 -4.64
C THR A 70 8.62 -9.31 -3.42
N ALA A 71 8.88 -10.28 -2.52
CA ALA A 71 8.11 -10.44 -1.29
C ALA A 71 8.01 -9.15 -0.46
N ASN A 72 9.07 -8.34 -0.46
CA ASN A 72 9.09 -7.06 0.26
C ASN A 72 8.08 -6.06 -0.30
N LEU A 73 7.98 -5.95 -1.63
CA LEU A 73 7.07 -5.00 -2.27
C LEU A 73 5.61 -5.37 -2.05
N VAL A 74 5.27 -6.66 -2.11
CA VAL A 74 3.91 -7.14 -1.80
C VAL A 74 3.53 -6.78 -0.36
N GLN A 75 4.42 -7.06 0.60
CA GLN A 75 4.16 -6.77 2.01
C GLN A 75 4.06 -5.26 2.30
N GLU A 76 4.90 -4.44 1.66
CA GLU A 76 4.84 -2.99 1.81
C GLU A 76 3.61 -2.37 1.13
N ALA A 77 3.11 -2.94 0.03
CA ALA A 77 1.85 -2.53 -0.57
C ALA A 77 0.66 -2.80 0.38
N ILE A 78 0.59 -4.00 0.97
CA ILE A 78 -0.41 -4.35 1.99
C ILE A 78 -0.30 -3.41 3.20
N ARG A 79 0.93 -3.16 3.68
CA ARG A 79 1.19 -2.25 4.79
C ARG A 79 0.71 -0.84 4.50
N ARG A 80 1.01 -0.31 3.32
CA ARG A 80 0.56 1.01 2.90
C ARG A 80 -0.96 1.12 2.93
N ALA A 81 -1.67 0.12 2.42
CA ALA A 81 -3.13 0.08 2.45
C ALA A 81 -3.69 0.09 3.88
N VAL A 82 -3.17 -0.79 4.74
CA VAL A 82 -3.59 -0.87 6.16
C VAL A 82 -3.38 0.44 6.89
N HIS A 83 -2.24 1.13 6.70
CA HIS A 83 -1.98 2.44 7.31
C HIS A 83 -2.97 3.51 6.86
N ALA A 84 -3.35 3.49 5.58
CA ALA A 84 -4.35 4.43 5.05
C ALA A 84 -5.77 4.12 5.59
N VAL A 85 -6.13 2.84 5.69
CA VAL A 85 -7.40 2.38 6.28
C VAL A 85 -7.47 2.77 7.76
N ASP A 86 -6.43 2.51 8.54
CA ASP A 86 -6.35 2.88 9.95
C ASP A 86 -6.52 4.40 10.16
N SER A 87 -5.82 5.18 9.33
CA SER A 87 -5.99 6.64 9.31
C SER A 87 -7.41 7.08 8.94
N GLY A 88 -8.07 6.37 8.01
CA GLY A 88 -9.46 6.59 7.62
C GLY A 88 -10.44 6.27 8.76
N VAL A 89 -10.29 5.12 9.40
CA VAL A 89 -11.06 4.67 10.57
C VAL A 89 -10.94 5.70 11.71
N ASP A 90 -9.74 6.20 11.98
CA ASP A 90 -9.49 7.24 12.97
C ASP A 90 -10.23 8.56 12.67
N ARG A 91 -10.40 8.89 11.40
CA ARG A 91 -11.21 10.03 10.96
C ARG A 91 -12.70 9.73 11.11
N TRP A 92 -13.14 8.54 10.74
CA TRP A 92 -14.53 8.11 10.88
C TRP A 92 -15.00 8.14 12.33
N LYS A 93 -14.21 7.60 13.27
CA LYS A 93 -14.46 7.66 14.72
C LYS A 93 -14.67 9.08 15.25
N LYS A 94 -14.05 10.07 14.59
CA LYS A 94 -14.16 11.51 14.93
C LYS A 94 -15.33 12.20 14.19
N GLY A 95 -16.23 11.45 13.56
CA GLY A 95 -17.34 11.96 12.77
C GLY A 95 -16.92 12.67 11.48
N LYS A 96 -15.66 12.50 11.04
CA LYS A 96 -15.17 13.14 9.82
C LYS A 96 -15.47 12.28 8.61
N ARG A 97 -15.86 12.92 7.50
CA ARG A 97 -16.03 12.25 6.21
C ARG A 97 -14.72 11.59 5.79
N THR A 98 -14.83 10.32 5.40
CA THR A 98 -13.76 9.48 4.89
C THR A 98 -14.35 8.47 3.92
N ASN A 99 -13.52 7.76 3.18
CA ASN A 99 -13.87 6.71 2.23
C ASN A 99 -12.77 5.65 2.19
N LYS A 100 -13.05 4.52 1.53
CA LYS A 100 -12.04 3.52 1.18
C LYS A 100 -10.85 4.21 0.49
N PRO A 101 -9.61 3.99 0.95
CA PRO A 101 -8.43 4.48 0.26
C PRO A 101 -8.34 3.92 -1.17
N GLU A 102 -8.00 4.78 -2.13
CA GLU A 102 -7.68 4.37 -3.49
C GLU A 102 -6.29 4.91 -3.84
N PHE A 103 -5.44 4.03 -4.37
CA PHE A 103 -4.06 4.34 -4.70
C PHE A 103 -3.90 4.43 -6.22
N THR A 104 -3.65 5.65 -6.71
CA THR A 104 -3.49 5.95 -8.14
C THR A 104 -2.16 6.61 -8.48
N SER A 105 -1.45 7.14 -7.47
CA SER A 105 -0.16 7.81 -7.69
C SER A 105 0.99 6.81 -7.64
N TRP A 106 1.78 6.80 -8.71
CA TRP A 106 3.03 6.04 -8.82
C TRP A 106 4.05 6.51 -7.77
N SER A 107 3.98 5.89 -6.60
CA SER A 107 4.90 6.09 -5.50
C SER A 107 5.10 4.74 -4.82
N MET A 108 6.31 4.23 -4.86
CA MET A 108 6.69 2.98 -4.20
C MET A 108 7.64 3.30 -3.05
N VAL A 109 7.47 2.61 -1.93
CA VAL A 109 8.34 2.76 -0.76
C VAL A 109 9.08 1.45 -0.58
N TYR A 110 10.40 1.54 -0.64
CA TYR A 110 11.28 0.45 -0.23
C TYR A 110 11.60 0.62 1.25
N GLY A 111 10.92 -0.13 2.10
CA GLY A 111 11.29 -0.30 3.51
C GLY A 111 12.21 -1.50 3.68
N LEU A 112 13.22 -1.39 4.56
CA LEU A 112 13.79 -2.55 5.23
C LEU A 112 12.81 -2.92 6.35
N CYS A 113 12.31 -4.16 6.32
CA CYS A 113 11.44 -4.71 7.36
C CYS A 113 12.08 -4.60 8.76
#